data_AF-A0A385SYI5-F1
#
_entry.id   AF-A0A385SYI5-F1
#
_cell.length_a   1.000
_cell.length_b   1.000
_cell.length_c   1.000
_cell.angle_alpha   90.00
_cell.angle_beta   90.00
_cell.angle_gamma   90.00
#
_symmetry.space_group_name_H-M   'P 1'
#
loop_
_entity.id
_entity.type
_entity.pdbx_description
1 polymer ?
#
loop_
_entity_poly.entity_id
_entity_poly.type
_entity_poly.pdbx_seq_one_letter_code
_entity_poly.pdbx_strand_id
1 'polypeptide(L)'
;MEGHWALPEFEILKDIPWIWTEKIDGTNIRIQWNGREVRFGGKTDDAQIPTFLLNVLQDKFTADRMKAVFTDATEVCLYGEGYGAKIQKGSHYLPDRTDFILFDCKVDNWWLARPNLEDIANKLSIGIVPIMGMGTLPQAVELVKKGYKSTIAHNKNYDAEGLIMKPAVELFNRQGQRIVSKIKFRDFIR
;
A
#
# COMPACT_ATOMS: atom_id res chain seq x y z
N MET A 1 3.81 23.31 1.76
CA MET A 1 4.92 24.22 2.12
C MET A 1 5.74 23.52 3.18
N GLU A 2 7.07 23.64 3.12
CA GLU A 2 7.97 23.09 4.13
C GLU A 2 7.61 23.68 5.51
N GLY A 3 7.49 22.83 6.53
CA GLY A 3 7.06 23.24 7.88
C GLY A 3 5.55 23.31 8.12
N HIS A 4 4.70 23.16 7.09
CA HIS A 4 3.25 23.12 7.27
C HIS A 4 2.72 21.69 7.10
N TRP A 5 2.17 21.14 8.19
CA TRP A 5 1.57 19.82 8.20
C TRP A 5 0.13 19.84 7.69
N ALA A 6 -0.25 18.82 6.92
CA ALA A 6 -1.60 18.71 6.38
C ALA A 6 -2.67 18.46 7.45
N LEU A 7 -2.26 17.92 8.61
CA LEU A 7 -3.11 17.61 9.76
C LEU A 7 -2.37 17.97 11.07
N PRO A 8 -3.07 18.48 12.10
CA PRO A 8 -2.46 18.75 13.42
C PRO A 8 -1.80 17.52 14.04
N GLU A 9 -2.37 16.33 13.83
CA GLU A 9 -1.82 15.07 14.34
C GLU A 9 -0.42 14.80 13.79
N PHE A 10 -0.15 15.14 12.52
CA PHE A 10 1.18 14.96 11.95
C PHE A 10 2.20 15.88 12.58
N GLU A 11 1.81 17.10 12.95
CA GLU A 11 2.70 18.04 13.64
C GLU A 11 3.08 17.53 15.03
N ILE A 12 2.08 17.08 15.80
CA ILE A 12 2.28 16.57 17.17
C ILE A 12 3.08 15.26 17.17
N LEU A 13 2.84 14.40 16.18
CA LEU A 13 3.44 13.07 16.08
C LEU A 13 4.71 13.06 15.22
N LYS A 14 5.22 14.21 14.76
CA LYS A 14 6.33 14.24 13.79
C LYS A 14 7.60 13.57 14.30
N ASP A 15 7.85 13.60 15.61
CA ASP A 15 9.09 13.16 16.26
C ASP A 15 9.01 11.75 16.89
N ILE A 16 7.85 11.07 16.83
CA ILE A 16 7.74 9.68 17.29
C ILE A 16 8.26 8.70 16.21
N PRO A 17 8.42 7.39 16.52
CA PRO A 17 8.78 6.40 15.51
C PRO A 17 7.64 6.12 14.52
N TRP A 18 7.98 6.17 13.23
CA TRP A 18 7.14 5.77 12.10
C TRP A 18 7.81 4.67 11.29
N ILE A 19 7.03 3.71 10.81
CA ILE A 19 7.46 2.72 9.83
C ILE A 19 7.22 3.30 8.44
N TRP A 20 8.24 3.21 7.58
CA TRP A 20 8.19 3.73 6.22
C TRP A 20 8.15 2.57 5.23
N THR A 21 7.20 2.59 4.31
CA THR A 21 7.15 1.67 3.17
C THR A 21 7.28 2.43 1.87
N GLU A 22 7.81 1.78 0.84
CA GLU A 22 7.87 2.40 -0.49
C GLU A 22 6.45 2.71 -0.98
N LYS A 23 6.23 3.94 -1.44
CA LYS A 23 5.03 4.31 -2.15
C LYS A 23 5.17 3.86 -3.60
N ILE A 24 4.28 2.95 -4.00
CA ILE A 24 4.22 2.45 -5.38
C ILE A 24 3.30 3.36 -6.21
N ASP A 25 3.74 3.71 -7.42
CA ASP A 25 2.97 4.49 -8.38
C ASP A 25 2.13 3.56 -9.26
N GLY A 26 0.87 3.37 -8.89
CA GLY A 26 -0.05 2.52 -9.62
C GLY A 26 -1.50 2.98 -9.48
N THR A 27 -2.39 2.03 -9.25
CA THR A 27 -3.79 2.30 -8.91
C THR A 27 -4.19 1.54 -7.65
N ASN A 28 -4.93 2.19 -6.77
CA ASN A 28 -5.40 1.56 -5.54
C ASN A 28 -6.41 0.45 -5.85
N ILE A 29 -6.23 -0.71 -5.22
CA ILE A 29 -7.09 -1.88 -5.34
C ILE A 29 -7.50 -2.40 -3.97
N ARG A 30 -8.76 -2.81 -3.86
CA ARG A 30 -9.38 -3.50 -2.73
C ARG A 30 -9.81 -4.89 -3.17
N ILE A 31 -9.37 -5.91 -2.43
CA ILE A 31 -9.86 -7.29 -2.57
C ILE A 31 -10.71 -7.59 -1.35
N GLN A 32 -12.01 -7.76 -1.56
CA GLN A 32 -13.00 -7.89 -0.50
C GLN A 32 -13.50 -9.34 -0.44
N TRP A 33 -13.49 -9.93 0.74
CA TRP A 33 -13.95 -11.29 1.00
C TRP A 33 -14.95 -11.27 2.16
N ASN A 34 -16.10 -11.91 2.00
CA ASN A 34 -17.18 -11.93 2.98
C ASN A 34 -17.46 -13.33 3.56
N GLY A 35 -16.46 -14.21 3.54
CA GLY A 35 -16.60 -15.61 3.93
C GLY A 35 -17.12 -16.53 2.82
N ARG A 36 -17.58 -15.97 1.68
CA ARG A 36 -18.14 -16.76 0.57
C ARG A 36 -17.64 -16.35 -0.82
N GLU A 37 -17.62 -15.06 -1.11
CA GLU A 37 -17.30 -14.52 -2.43
C GLU A 37 -16.21 -13.44 -2.36
N VAL A 38 -15.47 -13.32 -3.46
CA VAL A 38 -14.45 -12.28 -3.64
C VAL A 38 -15.00 -11.17 -4.53
N ARG A 39 -14.86 -9.93 -4.10
CA ARG A 39 -15.17 -8.73 -4.89
C ARG A 39 -13.92 -7.88 -5.05
N PHE A 40 -13.85 -7.17 -6.18
CA PHE A 40 -12.72 -6.32 -6.54
C PHE A 40 -13.20 -4.88 -6.67
N GLY A 41 -12.55 -3.95 -5.96
CA GLY A 41 -12.87 -2.53 -6.00
C GLY A 41 -11.62 -1.68 -6.22
N GLY A 42 -11.78 -0.49 -6.81
CA GLY A 42 -10.72 0.52 -6.85
C GLY A 42 -10.72 1.41 -5.61
N LYS A 43 -10.13 2.60 -5.71
CA LYS A 43 -10.07 3.60 -4.63
C LYS A 43 -11.46 3.99 -4.07
N THR A 44 -12.43 4.11 -4.96
CA THR A 44 -13.84 4.35 -4.66
C THR A 44 -14.66 3.17 -5.17
N ASP A 45 -15.91 3.04 -4.74
CA ASP A 45 -16.77 1.92 -5.17
C ASP A 45 -17.11 2.03 -6.67
N ASP A 46 -17.18 3.25 -7.21
CA ASP A 46 -17.40 3.52 -8.63
C ASP A 46 -16.13 3.46 -9.49
N ALA A 47 -14.95 3.25 -8.88
CA ALA A 47 -13.69 3.26 -9.61
C ALA A 47 -13.58 2.04 -10.54
N GLN A 48 -13.37 2.30 -11.82
CA GLN A 48 -13.20 1.24 -12.81
C GLN A 48 -11.80 0.60 -12.71
N ILE A 49 -11.77 -0.72 -12.61
CA ILE A 49 -10.53 -1.51 -12.66
C ILE A 49 -10.25 -1.87 -14.12
N PRO A 50 -9.06 -1.59 -14.66
CA PRO A 50 -8.71 -2.01 -16.01
C PRO A 50 -8.81 -3.53 -16.18
N THR A 51 -9.42 -4.01 -17.26
CA THR A 51 -9.72 -5.44 -17.48
C THR A 51 -8.51 -6.35 -17.34
N PHE A 52 -7.34 -5.93 -17.84
CA PHE A 52 -6.12 -6.73 -17.76
C PHE A 52 -5.64 -6.92 -16.32
N LEU A 53 -5.83 -5.92 -15.45
CA LEU A 53 -5.54 -6.05 -14.03
C LEU A 53 -6.61 -6.91 -13.35
N LEU A 54 -7.88 -6.70 -13.67
CA LEU A 54 -8.98 -7.49 -13.11
C LEU A 54 -8.78 -8.99 -13.34
N ASN A 55 -8.33 -9.39 -14.53
CA ASN A 55 -8.02 -10.80 -14.83
C ASN A 55 -6.94 -11.36 -13.89
N VAL A 56 -5.84 -10.61 -13.69
CA VAL A 56 -4.76 -11.00 -12.75
C VAL A 56 -5.29 -11.14 -11.32
N LEU A 57 -6.19 -10.24 -10.91
CA LEU A 57 -6.80 -10.29 -9.58
C LEU A 57 -7.72 -11.51 -9.42
N GLN A 58 -8.55 -11.79 -10.42
CA GLN A 58 -9.46 -12.95 -10.42
C GLN A 58 -8.71 -14.28 -10.35
N ASP A 59 -7.59 -14.40 -11.07
CA ASP A 59 -6.74 -15.60 -11.05
C ASP A 59 -6.06 -15.79 -9.68
N LYS A 60 -5.63 -14.70 -9.04
CA LYS A 60 -4.92 -14.75 -7.76
C LYS A 60 -5.84 -14.96 -6.57
N PHE A 61 -6.98 -14.28 -6.54
CA PHE A 61 -7.86 -14.20 -5.38
C PHE A 61 -9.16 -14.96 -5.63
N THR A 62 -9.05 -16.29 -5.74
CA THR A 62 -10.23 -17.15 -5.83
C THR A 62 -10.86 -17.36 -4.45
N ALA A 63 -12.16 -17.71 -4.43
CA ALA A 63 -12.88 -17.99 -3.19
C ALA A 63 -12.21 -19.11 -2.37
N ASP A 64 -11.73 -20.17 -3.02
CA ASP A 64 -11.05 -21.29 -2.34
C ASP A 64 -9.74 -20.85 -1.69
N ARG A 65 -8.94 -20.03 -2.37
CA ARG A 65 -7.70 -19.49 -1.82
C ARG A 65 -7.98 -18.55 -0.65
N MET A 66 -8.95 -17.66 -0.79
CA MET A 66 -9.33 -16.74 0.28
C MET A 66 -9.86 -17.51 1.51
N LYS A 67 -10.69 -18.53 1.31
CA LYS A 67 -11.19 -19.39 2.39
C LYS A 67 -10.08 -20.18 3.09
N ALA A 68 -9.09 -20.66 2.35
CA ALA A 68 -7.95 -21.39 2.92
C ALA A 68 -7.05 -20.50 3.78
N VAL A 69 -6.94 -19.21 3.46
CA VAL A 69 -6.14 -18.24 4.24
C VAL A 69 -6.93 -17.65 5.41
N PHE A 70 -8.21 -17.37 5.20
CA PHE A 70 -9.11 -16.71 6.15
C PHE A 70 -10.20 -17.68 6.61
N THR A 71 -9.83 -18.62 7.47
CA THR A 71 -10.71 -19.72 7.91
C THR A 71 -11.88 -19.24 8.76
N ASP A 72 -11.64 -18.25 9.62
CA ASP A 72 -12.58 -17.84 10.67
C ASP A 72 -13.02 -16.38 10.55
N ALA A 73 -12.56 -15.68 9.51
CA ALA A 73 -12.90 -14.27 9.29
C ALA A 73 -14.26 -14.11 8.62
N THR A 74 -15.06 -13.14 9.08
CA THR A 74 -16.35 -12.84 8.48
C THR A 74 -16.22 -11.84 7.33
N GLU A 75 -15.38 -10.82 7.52
CA GLU A 75 -15.09 -9.81 6.50
C GLU A 75 -13.60 -9.55 6.41
N VAL A 76 -13.07 -9.56 5.19
CA VAL A 76 -11.67 -9.26 4.91
C VAL A 76 -11.59 -8.25 3.78
N CYS A 77 -10.72 -7.27 3.92
CA CYS A 77 -10.37 -6.35 2.85
C CYS A 77 -8.85 -6.23 2.76
N LEU A 78 -8.28 -6.79 1.69
CA LEU A 78 -6.89 -6.56 1.33
C LEU A 78 -6.80 -5.25 0.55
N TYR A 79 -5.89 -4.38 0.97
CA TYR A 79 -5.58 -3.13 0.29
C TYR A 79 -4.19 -3.24 -0.31
N GLY A 80 -4.11 -2.96 -1.60
CA GLY A 80 -2.86 -2.98 -2.33
C GLY A 80 -2.87 -2.03 -3.51
N GLU A 81 -1.75 -2.05 -4.23
CA GLU A 81 -1.57 -1.29 -5.45
C GLU A 81 -1.57 -2.26 -6.63
N GLY A 82 -2.47 -2.04 -7.60
CA GLY A 82 -2.31 -2.58 -8.94
C GLY A 82 -1.20 -1.80 -9.64
N TYR A 83 -0.15 -2.47 -10.08
CA TYR A 83 1.05 -1.84 -10.63
C TYR A 83 1.61 -2.63 -11.82
N GLY A 84 2.49 -2.01 -12.60
CA GLY A 84 3.11 -2.65 -13.77
C GLY A 84 2.69 -2.03 -15.12
N ALA A 85 2.97 -2.75 -16.20
CA ALA A 85 2.70 -2.31 -17.55
C ALA A 85 1.24 -1.87 -17.72
N LYS A 86 1.03 -0.77 -18.46
CA LYS A 86 -0.27 -0.14 -18.74
C LYS A 86 -0.98 0.49 -17.52
N ILE A 87 -0.33 0.58 -16.36
CA ILE A 87 -0.83 1.33 -15.20
C ILE A 87 0.15 2.45 -14.87
N GLN A 88 -0.26 3.71 -15.08
CA GLN A 88 0.57 4.89 -14.80
C GLN A 88 1.99 4.75 -15.40
N LYS A 89 3.04 5.04 -14.61
CA LYS A 89 4.46 4.82 -14.95
C LYS A 89 4.93 3.39 -14.63
N GLY A 90 4.00 2.44 -14.52
CA GLY A 90 4.28 1.14 -13.93
C GLY A 90 5.13 0.19 -14.78
N SER A 91 5.38 0.50 -16.06
CA SER A 91 6.32 -0.27 -16.89
C SER A 91 7.75 -0.28 -16.35
N HIS A 92 8.12 0.71 -15.52
CA HIS A 92 9.39 0.69 -14.80
C HIS A 92 9.43 -0.40 -13.72
N TYR A 93 8.28 -0.73 -13.13
CA TYR A 93 8.16 -1.80 -12.13
C TYR A 93 8.13 -3.17 -12.77
N LEU A 94 7.19 -3.38 -13.69
CA LEU A 94 6.99 -4.63 -14.42
C LEU A 94 6.78 -4.25 -15.90
N PRO A 95 7.76 -4.51 -16.79
CA PRO A 95 7.76 -3.95 -18.14
C PRO A 95 6.70 -4.56 -19.07
N ASP A 96 6.33 -5.81 -18.83
CA ASP A 96 5.53 -6.65 -19.73
C ASP A 96 4.21 -7.14 -19.10
N ARG A 97 4.03 -6.96 -17.80
CA ARG A 97 2.86 -7.44 -17.05
C ARG A 97 2.38 -6.44 -16.00
N THR A 98 1.19 -6.68 -15.48
CA THR A 98 0.69 -6.06 -14.25
C THR A 98 0.60 -7.07 -13.12
N ASP A 99 0.61 -6.59 -11.89
CA ASP A 99 0.38 -7.41 -10.70
C ASP A 99 -0.23 -6.56 -9.58
N PHE A 100 -0.44 -7.19 -8.43
CA PHE A 100 -0.92 -6.60 -7.19
C PHE A 100 0.17 -6.70 -6.12
N ILE A 101 0.38 -5.61 -5.38
CA ILE A 101 1.27 -5.57 -4.22
C ILE A 101 0.52 -5.10 -2.98
N LEU A 102 0.51 -5.94 -1.93
CA LEU A 102 -0.20 -5.70 -0.68
C LEU A 102 0.46 -4.59 0.13
N PHE A 103 -0.32 -3.72 0.76
CA PHE A 103 0.21 -2.77 1.75
C PHE A 103 -0.60 -2.69 3.05
N ASP A 104 -1.84 -3.18 3.08
CA ASP A 104 -2.66 -3.27 4.28
C ASP A 104 -3.70 -4.39 4.17
N CYS A 105 -4.19 -4.85 5.31
CA CYS A 105 -5.31 -5.76 5.41
C CYS A 105 -6.15 -5.39 6.62
N LYS A 106 -7.47 -5.37 6.43
CA LYS A 106 -8.44 -5.31 7.51
C LYS A 106 -9.17 -6.65 7.59
N VAL A 107 -9.17 -7.26 8.76
CA VAL A 107 -9.92 -8.50 9.05
C VAL A 107 -10.91 -8.18 10.17
N ASP A 108 -12.19 -8.26 9.86
CA ASP A 108 -13.31 -7.81 10.68
C ASP A 108 -13.05 -6.36 11.18
N ASN A 109 -12.76 -6.21 12.47
CA ASN A 109 -12.50 -4.91 13.09
C ASN A 109 -11.01 -4.58 13.24
N TRP A 110 -10.11 -5.45 12.79
CA TRP A 110 -8.68 -5.36 13.04
C TRP A 110 -7.91 -4.95 11.79
N TRP A 111 -7.12 -3.88 11.92
CA TRP A 111 -6.04 -3.61 10.97
C TRP A 111 -4.84 -4.46 11.35
N LEU A 112 -4.38 -5.29 10.41
CA LEU A 112 -3.35 -6.27 10.71
C LEU A 112 -1.95 -5.63 10.80
N ALA A 113 -1.20 -6.06 11.82
CA ALA A 113 0.20 -5.73 11.97
C ALA A 113 1.05 -6.37 10.85
N ARG A 114 2.24 -5.80 10.62
CA ARG A 114 3.15 -6.22 9.54
C ARG A 114 3.41 -7.73 9.45
N PRO A 115 3.70 -8.47 10.55
CA PRO A 115 3.97 -9.91 10.44
C PRO A 115 2.79 -10.70 9.85
N ASN A 116 1.56 -10.30 10.18
CA ASN A 116 0.36 -10.95 9.65
C ASN A 116 0.12 -10.59 8.17
N LEU A 117 0.48 -9.37 7.77
CA LEU A 117 0.46 -8.99 6.34
C LEU A 117 1.46 -9.82 5.54
N GLU A 118 2.65 -10.05 6.06
CA GLU A 118 3.68 -10.87 5.42
C GLU A 118 3.26 -12.35 5.33
N ASP A 119 2.66 -12.90 6.39
CA ASP A 119 2.08 -14.25 6.37
C ASP A 119 0.99 -14.39 5.31
N ILE A 120 0.05 -13.44 5.23
CA ILE A 120 -0.98 -13.41 4.18
C ILE A 120 -0.34 -13.31 2.79
N ALA A 121 0.63 -12.41 2.60
CA ALA A 121 1.30 -12.23 1.32
C ALA A 121 1.99 -13.53 0.87
N ASN A 122 2.64 -14.24 1.80
CA ASN A 122 3.27 -15.52 1.54
C ASN A 122 2.24 -16.61 1.16
N LYS A 123 1.17 -16.77 1.96
CA LYS A 123 0.11 -17.76 1.72
C LYS A 123 -0.61 -17.55 0.39
N LEU A 124 -0.81 -16.29 0.00
CA LEU A 124 -1.42 -15.93 -1.29
C LEU A 124 -0.39 -15.81 -2.42
N SER A 125 0.90 -15.94 -2.13
CA SER A 125 2.00 -15.79 -3.09
C SER A 125 1.90 -14.48 -3.89
N ILE A 126 1.68 -13.38 -3.17
CA ILE A 126 1.59 -12.02 -3.71
C ILE A 126 2.74 -11.15 -3.17
N GLY A 127 3.04 -10.07 -3.87
CA GLY A 127 4.00 -9.09 -3.37
C GLY A 127 3.45 -8.34 -2.15
N ILE A 128 4.36 -7.83 -1.32
CA ILE A 128 4.06 -6.88 -0.25
C ILE A 128 5.01 -5.69 -0.36
N VAL A 129 4.52 -4.47 -0.12
CA VAL A 129 5.36 -3.27 -0.20
C VAL A 129 6.54 -3.39 0.77
N PRO A 130 7.76 -3.03 0.33
CA PRO A 130 8.95 -3.17 1.14
C PRO A 130 9.00 -2.11 2.23
N ILE A 131 9.54 -2.51 3.39
CA ILE A 131 9.90 -1.56 4.44
C ILE A 131 11.20 -0.88 4.02
N MET A 132 11.15 0.45 3.94
CA MET A 132 12.30 1.28 3.59
C MET A 132 13.10 1.71 4.82
N GLY A 133 12.48 1.66 6.00
CA GLY A 133 13.13 1.98 7.26
C GLY A 133 12.13 2.36 8.35
N MET A 134 12.68 2.87 9.44
CA MET A 134 11.94 3.42 10.57
C MET A 134 12.61 4.72 11.03
N GLY A 135 11.83 5.71 11.42
CA GLY A 135 12.31 6.99 11.93
C GLY A 135 11.20 8.02 12.07
N THR A 136 11.57 9.30 12.19
CA THR A 136 10.62 10.42 12.36
C THR A 136 10.09 10.95 11.02
N LEU A 137 8.99 11.71 11.02
CA LEU A 137 8.48 12.33 9.79
C LEU A 137 9.49 13.29 9.14
N PRO A 138 10.24 14.14 9.89
CA PRO A 138 11.30 14.96 9.30
C PRO A 138 12.41 14.15 8.63
N GLN A 139 12.82 13.02 9.20
CA GLN A 139 13.81 12.14 8.58
C GLN A 139 13.29 11.53 7.27
N ALA A 140 12.02 11.15 7.22
CA ALA A 140 11.38 10.67 5.99
C ALA A 140 11.32 11.77 4.91
N VAL A 141 11.04 13.01 5.29
CA VAL A 141 11.08 14.18 4.38
C VAL A 141 12.47 14.32 3.76
N GLU A 142 13.53 14.32 4.58
CA GLU A 142 14.90 14.45 4.09
C GLU A 142 15.32 13.30 3.17
N LEU A 143 14.91 12.07 3.48
CA LEU A 143 15.16 10.90 2.62
C LEU A 143 14.47 11.06 1.26
N VAL A 144 13.18 11.40 1.25
CA VAL A 144 12.44 11.55 0.00
C VAL A 144 12.95 12.75 -0.80
N LYS A 145 13.29 13.87 -0.16
CA LYS A 145 13.83 15.08 -0.80
C LYS A 145 15.15 14.82 -1.53
N LYS A 146 16.03 13.97 -0.98
CA LYS A 146 17.27 13.53 -1.64
C LYS A 146 17.01 12.66 -2.87
N GLY A 147 15.85 12.02 -2.95
CA GLY A 147 15.52 11.01 -3.94
C GLY A 147 16.21 9.68 -3.66
N TYR A 148 15.56 8.59 -4.05
CA TYR A 148 16.12 7.24 -3.97
C TYR A 148 15.51 6.36 -5.06
N LYS A 149 16.20 5.26 -5.39
CA LYS A 149 15.74 4.31 -6.41
C LYS A 149 14.71 3.35 -5.83
N SER A 150 13.70 3.02 -6.62
CA SER A 150 12.71 2.01 -6.25
C SER A 150 13.37 0.66 -6.03
N THR A 151 13.01 -0.01 -4.94
CA THR A 151 13.57 -1.31 -4.57
C THR A 151 12.91 -2.45 -5.31
N ILE A 152 11.63 -2.28 -5.69
CA ILE A 152 10.86 -3.29 -6.41
C ILE A 152 10.89 -3.12 -7.92
N ALA A 153 11.40 -1.98 -8.43
CA ALA A 153 11.38 -1.73 -9.86
C ALA A 153 12.29 -2.70 -10.62
N HIS A 154 11.81 -3.17 -11.78
CA HIS A 154 12.63 -3.89 -12.74
C HIS A 154 13.74 -2.97 -13.27
N ASN A 155 13.40 -1.73 -13.64
CA ASN A 155 14.39 -0.71 -13.98
C ASN A 155 15.07 -0.19 -12.71
N LYS A 156 16.31 -0.62 -12.47
CA LYS A 156 17.09 -0.25 -11.26
C LYS A 156 17.49 1.22 -11.17
N ASN A 157 17.34 1.98 -12.26
CA ASN A 157 17.57 3.42 -12.27
C ASN A 157 16.29 4.24 -12.05
N TYR A 158 15.14 3.59 -11.87
CA TYR A 158 13.86 4.26 -11.67
C TYR A 158 13.77 4.90 -10.28
N ASP A 159 13.45 6.19 -10.25
CA ASP A 159 13.24 6.93 -9.01
C ASP A 159 11.93 6.51 -8.36
N ALA A 160 11.98 6.23 -7.06
CA ALA A 160 10.79 5.89 -6.28
C ALA A 160 9.83 7.09 -6.20
N GLU A 161 8.52 6.83 -6.16
CA GLU A 161 7.52 7.89 -6.05
C GLU A 161 7.64 8.64 -4.73
N GLY A 162 7.96 7.92 -3.66
CA GLY A 162 8.12 8.44 -2.30
C GLY A 162 7.76 7.40 -1.24
N LEU A 163 7.36 7.84 -0.06
CA LEU A 163 7.06 6.98 1.09
C LEU A 163 5.59 7.07 1.51
N ILE A 164 5.09 5.94 2.01
CA ILE A 164 3.93 5.89 2.92
C ILE A 164 4.50 5.66 4.32
N MET A 165 4.00 6.41 5.31
CA MET A 165 4.45 6.27 6.69
C MET A 165 3.26 6.06 7.62
N LYS A 166 3.42 5.11 8.54
CA LYS A 166 2.46 4.82 9.62
C LYS A 166 3.19 4.93 10.96
N PRO A 167 2.56 5.43 12.02
CA PRO A 167 3.18 5.38 13.34
C PRO A 167 3.46 3.91 13.71
N ALA A 168 4.51 3.66 14.50
CA ALA A 168 4.88 2.30 14.88
C ALA A 168 3.80 1.54 15.67
N VAL A 169 2.83 2.29 16.22
CA VAL A 169 1.58 1.80 16.80
C VAL A 169 0.40 2.34 16.00
N GLU A 170 -0.64 1.54 15.82
CA GLU A 170 -1.80 1.97 15.03
C GLU A 170 -2.57 3.08 15.78
N LEU A 171 -2.76 4.23 15.13
CA LEU A 171 -3.44 5.39 15.69
C LEU A 171 -4.62 5.79 14.80
N PHE A 172 -5.69 6.29 15.43
CA PHE A 172 -6.88 6.78 14.75
C PHE A 172 -7.20 8.21 15.21
N ASN A 173 -7.68 9.04 14.29
CA ASN A 173 -8.24 10.35 14.64
C ASN A 173 -9.66 10.20 15.22
N ARG A 174 -10.26 11.32 15.62
CA ARG A 174 -11.61 11.36 16.21
C ARG A 174 -12.73 10.90 15.26
N GLN A 175 -12.47 10.82 13.96
CA GLN A 175 -13.39 10.29 12.96
C GLN A 175 -13.21 8.78 12.71
N GLY A 176 -12.31 8.12 13.45
CA GLY A 176 -11.97 6.71 13.26
C GLY A 176 -11.12 6.46 12.01
N GLN A 177 -10.52 7.49 11.42
CA GLN A 177 -9.60 7.34 10.30
C GLN A 177 -8.19 7.06 10.82
N ARG A 178 -7.49 6.14 10.16
CA ARG A 178 -6.09 5.83 10.48
C ARG A 178 -5.20 7.03 10.25
N ILE A 179 -4.23 7.22 11.14
CA ILE A 179 -3.16 8.18 10.98
C ILE A 179 -2.12 7.59 10.03
N VAL A 180 -2.19 7.97 8.76
CA VAL A 180 -1.25 7.54 7.71
C VAL A 180 -0.79 8.76 6.93
N SER A 181 0.51 8.94 6.81
CA SER A 181 1.12 10.03 6.05
C SER A 181 1.76 9.52 4.76
N LYS A 182 1.99 10.44 3.82
CA LYS A 182 2.68 10.18 2.56
C LYS A 182 3.51 11.39 2.16
N ILE A 183 4.66 11.15 1.57
CA ILE A 183 5.52 12.19 0.99
C ILE A 183 5.93 11.70 -0.40
N LYS A 184 5.91 12.58 -1.40
CA LYS A 184 6.32 12.23 -2.77
C LYS A 184 7.53 13.04 -3.19
N PHE A 185 8.46 12.39 -3.90
CA PHE A 185 9.66 13.06 -4.41
C PHE A 185 9.30 14.22 -5.35
N ARG A 186 8.26 14.04 -6.15
CA ARG A 186 7.75 15.08 -7.07
C ARG A 186 7.36 16.39 -6.39
N ASP A 187 7.08 16.38 -5.08
CA ASP A 187 6.68 17.57 -4.35
C ASP A 187 7.89 18.48 -4.02
N PHE A 188 9.12 18.01 -4.26
CA PHE A 188 10.38 18.75 -4.04
C PHE A 188 11.08 19.20 -5.33
N ILE A 189 10.74 18.61 -6.47
CA ILE A 189 11.27 18.99 -7.77
C ILE A 189 10.29 19.97 -8.43
N ARG A 190 10.79 21.17 -8.74
CA ARG A 190 10.05 22.19 -9.50
C ARG A 190 10.27 22.00 -11.00
#